data_AF-A0A9P4NTF3-F1
#
_entry.id   AF-A0A9P4NTF3-F1
#
_cell.length_a   1.000
_cell.length_b   1.000
_cell.length_c   1.000
_cell.angle_alpha   90.00
_cell.angle_beta   90.00
_cell.angle_gamma   90.00
#
_symmetry.space_group_name_H-M   'P 1'
#
loop_
_entity.id
_entity.type
_entity.pdbx_description
1 polymer ?
#
loop_
_entity_poly.entity_id
_entity_poly.type
_entity_poly.pdbx_seq_one_letter_code
_entity_poly.pdbx_strand_id
1 'polypeptide(L)'
;LGHRVTGIAPSDSTATKWKYRLRYAQNGSDEQTYDCSHIAICTGLHVEPNIPTIPGIEHVKGEAFHSSKYKSRNQLTNKDVLILGCGETAMDIAYEAIKGDAKSVTMCFRTGFLSFPKALSRFQVFGKAFKGGLPIDGLITNLFETAYVHRAIAQSRLRWFVSDFVIKRVLWFLTGTQAGMNQHVGALPKERLGRAYVFLNKSSKAMPYLNRPYKEQNAFLNFIGNKYIDLPEDANSDKWVDTCTFPTRIDDTGRVTFQANKERKDWRRMRNKTVRPDCVVYCTGYKQDFTWMDKSLPSSGDAKIRNIVSPFHQDIAFIGFVRPGVGAIPPIAEQQAMWWTSLILQRMALPTDPPHYHLLAAKESRIQYGVDHSAYMSTLAKDFGGAPGLVELWQKCGWKVFLTYCFGASFVTFYRLVGPYAFEDAKRISETELAETILRRGILGNLFFGVIPMIFYGLLNGLALMLELLGLIPKEKTVV
;
A
#
# COMPACT_ATOMS: atom_id res chain seq x y z
N LEU A 1 -23.40 -10.95 16.40
CA LEU A 1 -23.25 -11.32 14.96
C LEU A 1 -24.65 -11.41 14.35
N GLY A 2 -24.80 -11.10 13.06
CA GLY A 2 -26.11 -11.15 12.39
C GLY A 2 -26.97 -9.89 12.55
N HIS A 3 -26.38 -8.74 12.85
CA HIS A 3 -27.05 -7.43 12.82
C HIS A 3 -26.39 -6.60 11.73
N ARG A 4 -27.14 -6.24 10.69
CA ARG A 4 -26.67 -5.42 9.59
C ARG A 4 -27.15 -4.00 9.81
N VAL A 5 -26.22 -3.05 9.90
CA VAL A 5 -26.56 -1.62 9.85
C VAL A 5 -27.07 -1.30 8.44
N THR A 6 -28.25 -0.72 8.36
CA THR A 6 -28.97 -0.36 7.14
C THR A 6 -29.11 1.15 6.97
N GLY A 7 -28.95 1.92 8.06
CA GLY A 7 -29.11 3.37 8.06
C GLY A 7 -28.32 4.07 9.16
N ILE A 8 -27.79 5.25 8.88
CA ILE A 8 -27.34 6.21 9.91
C ILE A 8 -27.81 7.60 9.51
N ALA A 9 -28.48 8.29 10.42
CA ALA A 9 -28.95 9.67 10.23
C ALA A 9 -28.71 10.51 11.49
N PRO A 10 -28.76 11.85 11.41
CA PRO A 10 -28.90 12.69 12.60
C PRO A 10 -30.08 12.22 13.47
N SER A 11 -29.94 12.31 14.80
CA SER A 11 -31.04 11.94 15.71
C SER A 11 -32.10 13.03 15.74
N ASP A 12 -33.37 12.64 15.77
CA ASP A 12 -34.50 13.54 16.02
C ASP A 12 -34.72 13.80 17.52
N SER A 13 -33.85 13.27 18.38
CA SER A 13 -33.98 13.42 19.84
C SER A 13 -33.75 14.86 20.28
N THR A 14 -34.61 15.37 21.16
CA THR A 14 -34.42 16.66 21.82
C THR A 14 -33.33 16.63 22.89
N ALA A 15 -32.87 15.43 23.28
CA ALA A 15 -31.78 15.26 24.23
C ALA A 15 -30.44 15.54 23.55
N THR A 16 -29.73 16.59 24.00
CA THR A 16 -28.43 17.03 23.47
C THR A 16 -27.33 15.96 23.50
N LYS A 17 -27.51 14.90 24.29
CA LYS A 17 -26.59 13.75 24.40
C LYS A 17 -26.59 12.87 23.14
N TRP A 18 -27.73 12.71 22.47
CA TRP A 18 -27.87 11.78 21.34
C TRP A 18 -27.80 12.57 20.03
N LYS A 19 -26.79 12.26 19.21
CA LYS A 19 -26.51 12.99 17.97
C LYS A 19 -26.97 12.23 16.73
N TYR A 20 -27.00 10.90 16.80
CA TYR A 20 -27.24 10.04 15.66
C TYR A 20 -28.23 8.94 15.97
N ARG A 21 -29.00 8.55 14.95
CA ARG A 21 -29.89 7.39 14.95
C ARG A 21 -29.39 6.36 13.95
N LEU A 22 -29.06 5.17 14.44
CA LEU A 22 -28.75 4.01 13.63
C LEU A 22 -30.01 3.20 13.37
N ARG A 23 -30.09 2.63 12.18
CA ARG A 23 -31.06 1.59 11.82
C ARG A 23 -30.30 0.31 11.51
N TYR A 24 -30.75 -0.80 12.07
CA TYR A 24 -30.14 -2.10 11.84
C TYR A 24 -31.20 -3.20 11.81
N ALA A 25 -30.96 -4.24 11.02
CA ALA A 25 -31.82 -5.40 10.93
C ALA A 25 -31.08 -6.65 11.39
N GLN A 26 -31.75 -7.49 12.17
CA GLN A 26 -31.33 -8.86 12.40
C GLN A 26 -31.93 -9.74 11.31
N ASN A 27 -31.22 -10.79 10.85
CA ASN A 27 -31.67 -11.61 9.73
C ASN A 27 -33.15 -12.06 9.86
N GLY A 28 -34.02 -11.49 9.01
CA GLY A 28 -35.45 -11.82 8.97
C GLY A 28 -36.35 -11.10 9.99
N SER A 29 -35.82 -10.17 10.80
CA SER A 29 -36.59 -9.35 11.74
C SER A 29 -36.94 -7.98 11.17
N ASP A 30 -37.87 -7.29 11.82
CA ASP A 30 -38.10 -5.87 11.61
C ASP A 30 -36.84 -5.05 11.94
N GLU A 31 -36.74 -3.89 11.29
CA GLU A 31 -35.65 -2.94 11.48
C GLU A 31 -35.77 -2.27 12.86
N GLN A 32 -34.66 -2.27 13.60
CA GLN A 32 -34.55 -1.66 14.93
C GLN A 32 -33.74 -0.37 14.87
N THR A 33 -33.99 0.54 15.81
CA THR A 33 -33.28 1.81 15.94
C THR A 33 -32.44 1.89 17.20
N TYR A 34 -31.29 2.54 17.12
CA TYR A 34 -30.43 2.81 18.27
C TYR A 34 -29.85 4.22 18.18
N ASP A 35 -30.06 5.03 19.22
CA ASP A 35 -29.53 6.39 19.29
C ASP A 35 -28.15 6.39 19.96
N CYS A 36 -27.18 7.12 19.39
CA CYS A 36 -25.83 7.22 19.91
C CYS A 36 -25.25 8.63 19.78
N SER A 37 -24.12 8.87 20.46
CA SER A 37 -23.39 10.15 20.42
C SER A 37 -22.17 10.12 19.51
N HIS A 38 -21.59 8.95 19.27
CA HIS A 38 -20.35 8.76 18.50
C HIS A 38 -20.46 7.50 17.63
N ILE A 39 -19.78 7.51 16.49
CA ILE A 39 -19.80 6.42 15.51
C ILE A 39 -18.39 6.15 14.98
N ALA A 40 -17.95 4.89 15.07
CA ALA A 40 -16.77 4.41 14.35
C ALA A 40 -17.22 3.59 13.13
N ILE A 41 -16.88 4.06 11.93
CA ILE A 41 -17.10 3.35 10.69
C ILE A 41 -15.88 2.47 10.40
N CYS A 42 -16.10 1.15 10.42
CA CYS A 42 -15.06 0.13 10.25
C CYS A 42 -15.41 -0.88 9.13
N THR A 43 -16.20 -0.46 8.13
CA THR A 43 -16.72 -1.34 7.06
C THR A 43 -15.68 -1.73 6.00
N GLY A 44 -14.50 -1.09 6.02
CA GLY A 44 -13.35 -1.45 5.19
C GLY A 44 -13.40 -0.94 3.75
N LEU A 45 -12.34 -1.23 3.00
CA LEU A 45 -12.07 -0.68 1.66
C LEU A 45 -12.36 -1.64 0.49
N HIS A 46 -12.65 -2.91 0.77
CA HIS A 46 -12.53 -4.00 -0.20
C HIS A 46 -13.78 -4.88 -0.26
N VAL A 47 -14.97 -4.26 -0.23
CA VAL A 47 -16.26 -4.95 -0.26
C VAL A 47 -16.92 -4.78 -1.63
N GLU A 48 -17.27 -3.55 -2.01
CA GLU A 48 -18.03 -3.28 -3.23
C GLU A 48 -17.16 -3.33 -4.49
N PRO A 49 -17.39 -4.28 -5.43
CA PRO A 49 -16.62 -4.38 -6.65
C PRO A 49 -16.66 -3.10 -7.49
N ASN A 50 -15.50 -2.71 -8.03
CA ASN A 50 -15.41 -1.63 -9.00
C ASN A 50 -15.30 -2.23 -10.41
N ILE A 51 -16.41 -2.32 -11.14
CA ILE A 51 -16.47 -2.92 -12.47
C ILE A 51 -16.66 -1.80 -13.51
N PRO A 52 -15.60 -1.41 -14.26
CA PRO A 52 -15.74 -0.43 -15.33
C PRO A 52 -16.46 -1.02 -16.55
N THR A 53 -17.29 -0.21 -17.20
CA THR A 53 -17.91 -0.57 -18.48
C THR A 53 -16.86 -0.68 -19.58
N ILE A 54 -16.95 -1.74 -20.38
CA ILE A 54 -16.17 -1.93 -21.62
C ILE A 54 -17.19 -2.12 -22.74
N PRO A 55 -17.23 -1.25 -23.76
CA PRO A 55 -18.14 -1.42 -24.89
C PRO A 55 -17.97 -2.78 -25.57
N GLY A 56 -19.07 -3.50 -25.78
CA GLY A 56 -19.08 -4.82 -26.44
C GLY A 56 -18.64 -5.99 -25.57
N ILE A 57 -18.57 -5.82 -24.24
CA ILE A 57 -18.21 -6.90 -23.31
C ILE A 57 -19.15 -8.12 -23.43
N GLU A 58 -20.41 -7.89 -23.78
CA GLU A 58 -21.44 -8.88 -24.04
C GLU A 58 -21.12 -9.81 -25.23
N HIS A 59 -20.17 -9.44 -26.11
CA HIS A 59 -19.71 -10.28 -27.21
C HIS A 59 -18.67 -11.33 -26.80
N VAL A 60 -18.23 -11.32 -25.53
CA VAL A 60 -17.42 -12.40 -24.96
C VAL A 60 -18.28 -13.64 -24.81
N LYS A 61 -17.95 -14.71 -25.55
CA LYS A 61 -18.75 -15.95 -25.58
C LYS A 61 -18.71 -16.77 -24.29
N GLY A 62 -17.83 -16.44 -23.36
CA GLY A 62 -17.70 -17.12 -22.07
C GLY A 62 -17.97 -16.19 -20.89
N GLU A 63 -17.27 -16.42 -19.77
CA GLU A 63 -17.62 -15.75 -18.51
C GLU A 63 -16.90 -14.42 -18.34
N ALA A 64 -17.60 -13.42 -17.81
CA ALA A 64 -17.02 -12.15 -17.38
C ALA A 64 -17.38 -11.90 -15.91
N PHE A 65 -16.39 -11.84 -15.02
CA PHE A 65 -16.63 -11.67 -13.58
C PHE A 65 -15.56 -10.86 -12.87
N HIS A 66 -15.94 -10.22 -11.76
CA HIS A 66 -15.00 -9.54 -10.89
C HIS A 66 -14.23 -10.53 -10.01
N SER A 67 -12.98 -10.21 -9.67
CA SER A 67 -12.10 -11.07 -8.88
C SER A 67 -12.68 -11.51 -7.52
N SER A 68 -13.66 -10.77 -6.97
CA SER A 68 -14.41 -11.18 -5.77
C SER A 68 -15.21 -12.49 -5.94
N LYS A 69 -15.55 -12.84 -7.19
CA LYS A 69 -16.23 -14.09 -7.59
C LYS A 69 -15.25 -15.20 -7.99
N TYR A 70 -13.95 -14.94 -8.04
CA TYR A 70 -12.95 -15.99 -8.27
C TYR A 70 -12.83 -16.88 -7.02
N LYS A 71 -12.89 -18.20 -7.20
CA LYS A 71 -12.84 -19.20 -6.12
C LYS A 71 -11.86 -20.33 -6.41
N SER A 72 -11.67 -20.74 -7.66
CA SER A 72 -10.76 -21.84 -7.99
C SER A 72 -10.22 -21.77 -9.42
N ARG A 73 -9.10 -22.47 -9.66
CA ARG A 73 -8.42 -22.55 -10.96
C ARG A 73 -9.30 -23.10 -12.08
N ASN A 74 -10.31 -23.91 -11.76
CA ASN A 74 -11.23 -24.48 -12.75
C ASN A 74 -11.95 -23.40 -13.58
N GLN A 75 -12.13 -22.19 -13.02
CA GLN A 75 -12.69 -21.05 -13.74
C GLN A 75 -11.76 -20.51 -14.85
N LEU A 76 -10.49 -20.92 -14.86
CA LEU A 76 -9.43 -20.45 -15.76
C LEU A 76 -8.88 -21.56 -16.66
N THR A 77 -9.10 -22.83 -16.30
CA THR A 77 -8.56 -23.99 -17.02
C THR A 77 -9.09 -24.09 -18.44
N ASN A 78 -8.19 -24.31 -19.41
CA ASN A 78 -8.52 -24.42 -20.83
C ASN A 78 -9.22 -23.17 -21.43
N LYS A 79 -9.06 -21.99 -20.80
CA LYS A 79 -9.62 -20.71 -21.24
C LYS A 79 -8.58 -19.77 -21.84
N ASP A 80 -9.03 -18.89 -22.72
CA ASP A 80 -8.33 -17.69 -23.15
C ASP A 80 -8.68 -16.54 -22.19
N VAL A 81 -7.81 -16.35 -21.18
CA VAL A 81 -8.08 -15.49 -20.03
C VAL A 81 -7.60 -14.05 -20.28
N LEU A 82 -8.52 -13.09 -20.22
CA LEU A 82 -8.23 -11.66 -20.20
C LEU A 82 -8.36 -11.10 -18.79
N ILE A 83 -7.25 -10.67 -18.20
CA ILE A 83 -7.20 -10.09 -16.86
C ILE A 83 -7.17 -8.57 -16.98
N LEU A 84 -8.12 -7.89 -16.32
CA LEU A 84 -8.24 -6.43 -16.36
C LEU A 84 -7.72 -5.82 -15.06
N GLY A 85 -6.48 -5.34 -15.07
CA GLY A 85 -5.80 -4.76 -13.93
C GLY A 85 -4.37 -5.28 -13.76
N CYS A 86 -3.60 -4.65 -12.89
CA CYS A 86 -2.22 -5.02 -12.57
C CYS A 86 -1.91 -4.90 -11.08
N GLY A 87 -2.93 -4.98 -10.23
CA GLY A 87 -2.77 -5.06 -8.77
C GLY A 87 -2.35 -6.45 -8.30
N GLU A 88 -2.24 -6.64 -7.00
CA GLU A 88 -1.83 -7.92 -6.39
C GLU A 88 -2.75 -9.06 -6.82
N THR A 89 -4.08 -8.85 -6.79
CA THR A 89 -5.06 -9.84 -7.26
C THR A 89 -4.91 -10.19 -8.74
N ALA A 90 -4.55 -9.23 -9.60
CA ALA A 90 -4.34 -9.50 -11.02
C ALA A 90 -3.11 -10.40 -11.23
N MET A 91 -2.03 -10.16 -10.48
CA MET A 91 -0.81 -10.97 -10.52
C MET A 91 -1.04 -12.37 -9.98
N ASP A 92 -1.81 -12.51 -8.89
CA ASP A 92 -2.18 -13.83 -8.36
C ASP A 92 -3.03 -14.59 -9.37
N ILE A 93 -4.06 -13.97 -9.95
CA ILE A 93 -4.90 -14.63 -10.96
C ILE A 93 -4.11 -14.96 -12.23
N ALA A 94 -3.16 -14.12 -12.65
CA ALA A 94 -2.27 -14.44 -13.77
C ALA A 94 -1.41 -15.68 -13.48
N TYR A 95 -0.86 -15.80 -12.28
CA TYR A 95 -0.12 -16.98 -11.85
C TYR A 95 -1.01 -18.22 -11.77
N GLU A 96 -2.19 -18.09 -11.17
CA GLU A 96 -3.17 -19.17 -11.05
C GLU A 96 -3.69 -19.65 -12.41
N ALA A 97 -3.87 -18.75 -13.39
CA ALA A 97 -4.24 -19.12 -14.76
C ALA A 97 -3.16 -19.97 -15.43
N ILE A 98 -1.88 -19.58 -15.28
CA ILE A 98 -0.74 -20.34 -15.81
C ILE A 98 -0.65 -21.73 -15.18
N LYS A 99 -0.81 -21.80 -13.85
CA LYS A 99 -0.76 -23.04 -13.07
C LYS A 99 -2.05 -23.88 -13.17
N GLY A 100 -3.12 -23.30 -13.70
CA GLY A 100 -4.39 -23.96 -13.98
C GLY A 100 -4.56 -24.37 -15.43
N ASP A 101 -3.50 -24.31 -16.24
CA ASP A 101 -3.52 -24.68 -17.66
C ASP A 101 -4.53 -23.88 -18.50
N ALA A 102 -4.59 -22.56 -18.28
CA ALA A 102 -5.21 -21.65 -19.24
C ALA A 102 -4.53 -21.77 -20.61
N LYS A 103 -5.31 -21.70 -21.70
CA LYS A 103 -4.80 -21.73 -23.08
C LYS A 103 -3.95 -20.51 -23.40
N SER A 104 -4.41 -19.34 -22.98
CA SER A 104 -3.67 -18.09 -23.08
C SER A 104 -4.02 -17.16 -21.91
N VAL A 105 -3.08 -16.30 -21.54
CA VAL A 105 -3.28 -15.32 -20.47
C VAL A 105 -2.81 -13.96 -20.97
N THR A 106 -3.71 -12.98 -21.01
CA THR A 106 -3.40 -11.59 -21.36
C THR A 106 -3.78 -10.68 -20.19
N MET A 107 -2.79 -9.98 -19.62
CA MET A 107 -3.00 -9.03 -18.52
C MET A 107 -2.96 -7.58 -19.02
N CYS A 108 -4.03 -6.83 -18.78
CA CYS A 108 -4.23 -5.49 -19.32
C CYS A 108 -4.17 -4.42 -18.23
N PHE A 109 -3.47 -3.32 -18.49
CA PHE A 109 -3.37 -2.22 -17.54
C PHE A 109 -3.20 -0.87 -18.22
N ARG A 110 -3.72 0.18 -17.55
CA ARG A 110 -3.68 1.56 -18.03
C ARG A 110 -2.26 2.13 -17.94
N THR A 111 -1.74 2.24 -16.73
CA THR A 111 -0.53 3.03 -16.45
C THR A 111 0.71 2.18 -16.20
N GLY A 112 0.56 0.97 -15.66
CA GLY A 112 1.66 0.12 -15.20
C GLY A 112 1.62 -0.11 -13.70
N PHE A 113 2.64 -0.79 -13.18
CA PHE A 113 2.76 -1.17 -11.77
C PHE A 113 4.23 -1.20 -11.35
N LEU A 114 4.46 -1.16 -10.03
CA LEU A 114 5.79 -1.30 -9.43
C LEU A 114 5.87 -2.63 -8.69
N SER A 115 6.52 -3.62 -9.30
CA SER A 115 6.68 -4.96 -8.74
C SER A 115 7.80 -5.01 -7.71
N PHE A 116 7.52 -5.54 -6.53
CA PHE A 116 8.50 -5.83 -5.49
C PHE A 116 8.09 -7.09 -4.75
N PRO A 117 8.95 -8.10 -4.57
CA PRO A 117 8.56 -9.31 -3.85
C PRO A 117 8.30 -9.00 -2.37
N LYS A 118 7.40 -9.77 -1.75
CA LYS A 118 7.15 -9.69 -0.29
C LYS A 118 8.41 -9.88 0.57
N ALA A 119 9.35 -10.68 0.08
CA ALA A 119 10.60 -10.96 0.75
C ALA A 119 11.75 -11.01 -0.26
N LEU A 120 12.90 -10.50 0.15
CA LEU A 120 14.16 -10.57 -0.57
C LEU A 120 14.80 -11.95 -0.36
N SER A 121 14.81 -12.78 -1.40
CA SER A 121 15.43 -14.12 -1.33
C SER A 121 15.91 -14.68 -2.67
N ARG A 122 15.74 -13.92 -3.77
CA ARG A 122 15.83 -14.45 -5.14
C ARG A 122 16.89 -13.74 -5.96
N PHE A 123 17.94 -13.22 -5.35
CA PHE A 123 19.04 -12.59 -6.08
C PHE A 123 20.39 -13.17 -5.69
N GLN A 124 21.30 -13.13 -6.63
CA GLN A 124 22.71 -13.44 -6.51
C GLN A 124 23.49 -12.14 -6.64
N VAL A 125 24.46 -11.92 -5.77
CA VAL A 125 25.39 -10.79 -5.86
C VAL A 125 26.80 -11.33 -5.81
N PHE A 126 27.64 -10.99 -6.80
CA PHE A 126 29.02 -11.47 -6.86
C PHE A 126 29.15 -13.00 -6.73
N GLY A 127 28.28 -13.75 -7.42
CA GLY A 127 28.29 -15.21 -7.34
C GLY A 127 27.53 -15.81 -6.14
N LYS A 128 27.22 -15.02 -5.11
CA LYS A 128 26.63 -15.51 -3.85
C LYS A 128 25.13 -15.30 -3.79
N ALA A 129 24.37 -16.39 -3.63
CA ALA A 129 22.92 -16.34 -3.50
C ALA A 129 22.50 -15.79 -2.13
N PHE A 130 21.56 -14.84 -2.13
CA PHE A 130 20.97 -14.32 -0.91
C PHE A 130 19.86 -15.25 -0.40
N LYS A 131 20.07 -15.88 0.76
CA LYS A 131 19.12 -16.86 1.35
C LYS A 131 18.24 -16.29 2.47
N GLY A 132 18.38 -14.99 2.80
CA GLY A 132 17.89 -14.41 4.06
C GLY A 132 16.38 -14.22 4.21
N GLY A 133 15.58 -14.46 3.17
CA GLY A 133 14.10 -14.43 3.27
C GLY A 133 13.56 -13.13 3.88
N LEU A 134 14.22 -12.00 3.60
CA LEU A 134 14.06 -10.78 4.39
C LEU A 134 12.80 -10.01 3.96
N PRO A 135 11.81 -9.79 4.84
CA PRO A 135 10.63 -9.01 4.53
C PRO A 135 11.00 -7.57 4.13
N ILE A 136 10.39 -7.04 3.08
CA ILE A 136 10.74 -5.71 2.56
C ILE A 136 10.34 -4.55 3.49
N ASP A 137 9.30 -4.76 4.28
CA ASP A 137 8.88 -3.84 5.34
C ASP A 137 9.89 -3.81 6.50
N GLY A 138 10.53 -4.94 6.79
CA GLY A 138 11.64 -5.02 7.74
C GLY A 138 12.93 -4.31 7.30
N LEU A 139 13.01 -3.83 6.05
CA LEU A 139 14.13 -3.02 5.56
C LEU A 139 13.97 -1.53 5.87
N ILE A 140 12.75 -1.07 6.12
CA ILE A 140 12.46 0.34 6.36
C ILE A 140 12.96 0.70 7.76
N THR A 141 13.70 1.80 7.87
CA THR A 141 14.08 2.38 9.15
C THR A 141 13.23 3.59 9.46
N ASN A 142 13.11 3.91 10.74
CA ASN A 142 12.15 4.90 11.22
C ASN A 142 12.82 6.19 11.69
N LEU A 143 13.92 6.09 12.45
CA LEU A 143 14.54 7.25 13.09
C LEU A 143 15.06 8.27 12.06
N PHE A 144 14.65 9.53 12.20
CA PHE A 144 14.98 10.68 11.36
C PHE A 144 14.52 10.62 9.89
N GLU A 145 14.26 9.43 9.33
CA GLU A 145 13.63 9.30 8.01
C GLU A 145 12.12 9.54 8.07
N THR A 146 11.43 9.01 9.10
CA THR A 146 9.96 9.08 9.23
C THR A 146 9.46 9.46 10.63
N ALA A 147 10.22 9.17 11.69
CA ALA A 147 9.97 9.67 13.03
C ALA A 147 10.97 10.78 13.39
N TYR A 148 10.52 11.74 14.20
CA TYR A 148 11.32 12.90 14.61
C TYR A 148 11.87 13.70 13.42
N VAL A 149 11.04 13.84 12.39
CA VAL A 149 11.35 14.61 11.18
C VAL A 149 10.94 16.07 11.41
N HIS A 150 11.84 16.99 11.12
CA HIS A 150 11.57 18.41 11.15
C HIS A 150 10.54 18.78 10.06
N ARG A 151 9.58 19.65 10.38
CA ARG A 151 8.46 20.02 9.50
C ARG A 151 8.88 20.46 8.10
N ALA A 152 9.93 21.28 7.99
CA ALA A 152 10.44 21.72 6.69
C ALA A 152 10.98 20.57 5.83
N ILE A 153 11.67 19.60 6.46
CA ILE A 153 12.19 18.42 5.75
C ILE A 153 11.03 17.53 5.32
N ALA A 154 10.04 17.32 6.20
CA ALA A 154 8.84 16.55 5.88
C ALA A 154 8.06 17.14 4.70
N GLN A 155 7.87 18.46 4.67
CA GLN A 155 7.19 19.19 3.60
C GLN A 155 7.99 19.21 2.29
N SER A 156 9.33 19.23 2.35
CA SER A 156 10.19 19.24 1.16
C SER A 156 10.07 17.98 0.30
N ARG A 157 9.57 16.87 0.86
CA ARG A 157 9.46 15.56 0.20
C ARG A 157 10.81 15.01 -0.30
N LEU A 158 11.94 15.58 0.14
CA LEU A 158 13.30 15.22 -0.27
C LEU A 158 13.58 13.72 -0.13
N ARG A 159 13.05 13.08 0.93
CA ARG A 159 13.21 11.65 1.16
C ARG A 159 12.77 10.78 -0.02
N TRP A 160 11.72 11.18 -0.74
CA TRP A 160 11.20 10.44 -1.87
C TRP A 160 12.16 10.49 -3.05
N PHE A 161 12.79 11.64 -3.28
CA PHE A 161 13.80 11.81 -4.33
C PHE A 161 15.06 11.00 -4.03
N VAL A 162 15.58 11.09 -2.80
CA VAL A 162 16.76 10.33 -2.37
C VAL A 162 16.51 8.83 -2.46
N SER A 163 15.35 8.37 -1.93
CA SER A 163 14.96 6.97 -1.98
C SER A 163 14.85 6.45 -3.41
N ASP A 164 14.20 7.20 -4.30
CA ASP A 164 14.04 6.83 -5.71
C ASP A 164 15.39 6.75 -6.44
N PHE A 165 16.26 7.74 -6.22
CA PHE A 165 17.61 7.80 -6.80
C PHE A 165 18.44 6.56 -6.43
N VAL A 166 18.43 6.17 -5.15
CA VAL A 166 19.19 5.01 -4.65
C VAL A 166 18.55 3.70 -5.10
N ILE A 167 17.24 3.53 -4.88
CA ILE A 167 16.53 2.27 -5.16
C ILE A 167 16.65 1.90 -6.64
N LYS A 168 16.48 2.84 -7.57
CA LYS A 168 16.60 2.55 -9.01
C LYS A 168 17.98 2.00 -9.39
N ARG A 169 19.05 2.55 -8.82
CA ARG A 169 20.42 2.08 -9.07
C ARG A 169 20.65 0.70 -8.49
N VAL A 170 20.18 0.46 -7.27
CA VAL A 170 20.24 -0.85 -6.61
C VAL A 170 19.46 -1.89 -7.44
N LEU A 171 18.24 -1.57 -7.88
CA LEU A 171 17.44 -2.46 -8.72
C LEU A 171 18.14 -2.82 -10.03
N TRP A 172 18.74 -1.83 -10.69
CA TRP A 172 19.49 -2.06 -11.92
C TRP A 172 20.71 -2.95 -11.66
N PHE A 173 21.47 -2.67 -10.61
CA PHE A 173 22.64 -3.46 -10.25
C PHE A 173 22.28 -4.93 -9.91
N LEU A 174 21.13 -5.15 -9.27
CA LEU A 174 20.69 -6.48 -8.87
C LEU A 174 20.01 -7.27 -10.00
N THR A 175 19.28 -6.59 -10.89
CA THR A 175 18.32 -7.26 -11.80
C THR A 175 18.36 -6.78 -13.25
N GLY A 176 19.20 -5.81 -13.58
CA GLY A 176 19.33 -5.23 -14.92
C GLY A 176 18.23 -4.25 -15.32
N THR A 177 17.30 -3.94 -14.42
CA THR A 177 16.15 -3.06 -14.68
C THR A 177 15.93 -2.09 -13.52
N GLN A 178 15.46 -0.88 -13.85
CA GLN A 178 15.08 0.16 -12.89
C GLN A 178 13.56 0.21 -12.64
N ALA A 179 12.78 -0.57 -13.38
CA ALA A 179 11.32 -0.48 -13.38
C ALA A 179 10.66 -1.03 -12.10
N GLY A 180 11.36 -1.94 -11.41
CA GLY A 180 10.89 -2.72 -10.28
C GLY A 180 11.81 -3.92 -10.09
N MET A 181 11.58 -4.71 -9.05
CA MET A 181 12.42 -5.89 -8.77
C MET A 181 12.24 -6.94 -9.87
N ASN A 182 13.28 -7.14 -10.69
CA ASN A 182 13.26 -8.05 -11.85
C ASN A 182 12.00 -7.82 -12.71
N GLN A 183 11.67 -6.56 -12.99
CA GLN A 183 10.51 -6.18 -13.81
C GLN A 183 10.95 -5.69 -15.19
N HIS A 184 10.59 -6.42 -16.23
CA HIS A 184 11.00 -6.13 -17.63
C HIS A 184 9.85 -5.63 -18.51
N VAL A 185 8.61 -5.64 -17.99
CA VAL A 185 7.42 -5.14 -18.66
C VAL A 185 6.45 -4.49 -17.67
N GLY A 186 5.55 -3.64 -18.16
CA GLY A 186 4.50 -3.00 -17.36
C GLY A 186 5.00 -1.96 -16.35
N ALA A 187 6.19 -1.40 -16.59
CA ALA A 187 6.76 -0.34 -15.78
C ALA A 187 5.84 0.88 -15.73
N LEU A 188 5.88 1.60 -14.61
CA LEU A 188 5.26 2.92 -14.51
C LEU A 188 5.95 3.92 -15.45
N PRO A 189 5.24 4.99 -15.85
CA PRO A 189 5.84 6.11 -16.56
C PRO A 189 6.99 6.72 -15.76
N LYS A 190 8.02 7.24 -16.46
CA LYS A 190 9.30 7.66 -15.84
C LYS A 190 9.10 8.70 -14.73
N GLU A 191 8.18 9.63 -14.94
CA GLU A 191 7.84 10.72 -14.03
C GLU A 191 7.13 10.27 -12.75
N ARG A 192 6.56 9.06 -12.74
CA ARG A 192 5.89 8.44 -11.57
C ARG A 192 6.52 7.11 -11.16
N LEU A 193 7.68 6.78 -11.72
CA LEU A 193 8.37 5.54 -11.42
C LEU A 193 9.01 5.68 -10.05
N GLY A 194 8.36 5.16 -9.00
CA GLY A 194 8.87 5.18 -7.64
C GLY A 194 7.79 4.84 -6.61
N ARG A 195 8.21 4.38 -5.43
CA ARG A 195 7.30 3.96 -4.35
C ARG A 195 6.46 5.09 -3.74
N ALA A 196 6.85 6.35 -4.00
CA ALA A 196 6.11 7.51 -3.52
C ALA A 196 4.76 7.66 -4.22
N TYR A 197 4.62 7.17 -5.46
CA TYR A 197 3.48 7.48 -6.34
C TYR A 197 2.43 6.37 -6.38
N VAL A 198 2.76 5.15 -5.96
CA VAL A 198 1.90 3.98 -6.10
C VAL A 198 2.02 3.03 -4.90
N PHE A 199 1.03 2.16 -4.75
CA PHE A 199 1.16 0.97 -3.90
C PHE A 199 2.08 -0.05 -4.57
N LEU A 200 3.02 -0.63 -3.81
CA LEU A 200 3.84 -1.72 -4.32
C LEU A 200 2.96 -2.93 -4.63
N ASN A 201 3.18 -3.55 -5.80
CA ASN A 201 2.61 -4.84 -6.08
C ASN A 201 3.52 -5.93 -5.49
N LYS A 202 3.07 -6.51 -4.38
CA LYS A 202 3.83 -7.53 -3.63
C LYS A 202 3.61 -8.96 -4.13
N SER A 203 2.65 -9.16 -5.04
CA SER A 203 2.45 -10.44 -5.72
C SER A 203 3.37 -10.52 -6.94
N SER A 204 4.51 -11.19 -6.75
CA SER A 204 5.55 -11.29 -7.77
C SER A 204 5.63 -12.66 -8.45
N LYS A 205 4.74 -13.61 -8.12
CA LYS A 205 4.82 -15.00 -8.61
C LYS A 205 4.62 -15.10 -10.13
N ALA A 206 3.78 -14.25 -10.71
CA ALA A 206 3.58 -14.21 -12.16
C ALA A 206 4.74 -13.54 -12.93
N MET A 207 5.63 -12.80 -12.26
CA MET A 207 6.68 -12.01 -12.93
C MET A 207 7.58 -12.80 -13.88
N PRO A 208 8.02 -14.04 -13.59
CA PRO A 208 8.81 -14.82 -14.55
C PRO A 208 8.08 -14.99 -15.89
N TYR A 209 6.77 -15.26 -15.84
CA TYR A 209 5.91 -15.44 -17.03
C TYR A 209 5.64 -14.15 -17.78
N LEU A 210 5.49 -13.02 -17.08
CA LEU A 210 5.35 -11.70 -17.70
C LEU A 210 6.65 -11.24 -18.35
N ASN A 211 7.79 -11.51 -17.72
CA ASN A 211 9.10 -11.07 -18.19
C ASN A 211 9.60 -11.88 -19.38
N ARG A 212 9.25 -13.16 -19.47
CA ARG A 212 9.78 -14.11 -20.47
C ARG A 212 9.81 -13.55 -21.90
N PRO A 213 8.78 -12.85 -22.40
CA PRO A 213 8.83 -12.29 -23.76
C PRO A 213 9.70 -11.03 -23.94
N TYR A 214 10.19 -10.43 -22.87
CA TYR A 214 10.83 -9.09 -22.86
C TYR A 214 12.18 -9.02 -22.15
N LYS A 215 12.56 -10.07 -21.41
CA LYS A 215 13.77 -10.09 -20.59
C LYS A 215 14.99 -10.18 -21.50
N GLU A 216 15.82 -9.15 -21.45
CA GLU A 216 17.11 -9.09 -22.14
C GLU A 216 18.22 -9.50 -21.16
N GLN A 217 19.21 -10.27 -21.63
CA GLN A 217 20.36 -10.67 -20.80
C GLN A 217 21.37 -9.52 -20.71
N ASN A 218 21.84 -9.21 -19.50
CA ASN A 218 22.89 -8.21 -19.29
C ASN A 218 24.24 -8.92 -19.10
N ALA A 219 25.11 -8.85 -20.12
CA ALA A 219 26.39 -9.53 -20.13
C ALA A 219 27.31 -9.14 -18.96
N PHE A 220 27.34 -7.84 -18.62
CA PHE A 220 28.16 -7.34 -17.50
C PHE A 220 27.64 -7.85 -16.15
N LEU A 221 26.33 -7.78 -15.90
CA LEU A 221 25.75 -8.30 -14.66
C LEU A 221 25.95 -9.80 -14.52
N ASN A 222 25.78 -10.55 -15.62
CA ASN A 222 26.06 -11.98 -15.64
C ASN A 222 27.56 -12.27 -15.38
N PHE A 223 28.47 -11.47 -15.94
CA PHE A 223 29.91 -11.59 -15.73
C PHE A 223 30.31 -11.40 -14.27
N ILE A 224 29.76 -10.38 -13.59
CA ILE A 224 30.00 -10.19 -12.16
C ILE A 224 29.17 -11.15 -11.27
N GLY A 225 28.42 -12.09 -11.88
CA GLY A 225 27.65 -13.08 -11.16
C GLY A 225 26.40 -12.54 -10.46
N ASN A 226 25.87 -11.40 -10.91
CA ASN A 226 24.60 -10.83 -10.46
C ASN A 226 23.43 -11.35 -11.29
N LYS A 227 22.44 -11.96 -10.64
CA LYS A 227 21.21 -12.42 -11.32
C LYS A 227 20.03 -12.54 -10.37
N TYR A 228 18.82 -12.40 -10.91
CA TYR A 228 17.59 -12.78 -10.23
C TYR A 228 17.23 -14.23 -10.56
N ILE A 229 16.96 -15.04 -9.54
CA ILE A 229 16.76 -16.48 -9.63
C ILE A 229 15.26 -16.79 -9.56
N ASP A 230 14.74 -17.21 -10.71
CA ASP A 230 13.40 -17.77 -10.80
C ASP A 230 13.37 -19.19 -10.20
N LEU A 231 12.20 -19.66 -9.74
CA LEU A 231 12.08 -21.00 -9.15
C LEU A 231 12.25 -22.01 -10.28
N PRO A 232 12.87 -23.18 -10.07
CA PRO A 232 13.14 -24.13 -11.15
C PRO A 232 11.91 -24.46 -11.99
N GLU A 233 10.77 -24.72 -11.34
CA GLU A 233 9.49 -24.99 -12.02
C GLU A 233 9.02 -23.82 -12.90
N ASP A 234 9.14 -22.59 -12.40
CA ASP A 234 8.72 -21.40 -13.14
C ASP A 234 9.72 -21.05 -14.27
N ALA A 235 11.01 -21.30 -14.05
CA ALA A 235 12.09 -21.02 -15.00
C ALA A 235 12.04 -21.97 -16.20
N ASN A 236 11.76 -23.25 -15.96
CA ASN A 236 11.72 -24.31 -16.98
C ASN A 236 10.42 -24.34 -17.78
N SER A 237 9.41 -23.56 -17.39
CA SER A 237 8.16 -23.46 -18.14
C SER A 237 8.35 -22.66 -19.43
N ASP A 238 7.67 -23.10 -20.50
CA ASP A 238 7.56 -22.44 -21.80
C ASP A 238 6.39 -21.44 -21.87
N LYS A 239 5.48 -21.44 -20.89
CA LYS A 239 4.30 -20.55 -20.86
C LYS A 239 4.67 -19.10 -20.62
N TRP A 240 3.82 -18.16 -21.01
CA TRP A 240 3.99 -16.73 -20.70
C TRP A 240 2.64 -16.04 -20.45
N VAL A 241 2.70 -14.85 -19.87
CA VAL A 241 1.55 -13.94 -19.78
C VAL A 241 1.83 -12.78 -20.71
N ASP A 242 1.03 -12.63 -21.76
CA ASP A 242 1.11 -11.44 -22.61
C ASP A 242 0.52 -10.25 -21.84
N THR A 243 1.01 -9.05 -22.14
CA THR A 243 0.56 -7.81 -21.48
C THR A 243 0.09 -6.81 -22.52
N CYS A 244 -0.89 -5.98 -22.16
CA CYS A 244 -1.49 -5.01 -23.08
C CYS A 244 -1.92 -3.73 -22.35
N THR A 245 -2.18 -2.70 -23.14
CA THR A 245 -2.95 -1.53 -22.68
C THR A 245 -4.38 -1.95 -22.31
N PHE A 246 -5.08 -1.11 -21.55
CA PHE A 246 -6.46 -1.40 -21.19
C PHE A 246 -7.36 -1.47 -22.46
N PRO A 247 -8.34 -2.39 -22.54
CA PRO A 247 -9.24 -2.48 -23.69
C PRO A 247 -10.05 -1.20 -23.90
N THR A 248 -10.29 -0.85 -25.16
CA THR A 248 -11.15 0.26 -25.57
C THR A 248 -12.55 -0.21 -25.96
N ARG A 249 -12.64 -1.37 -26.60
CA ARG A 249 -13.88 -2.06 -26.96
C ARG A 249 -13.61 -3.53 -27.29
N ILE A 250 -14.66 -4.31 -27.35
CA ILE A 250 -14.69 -5.67 -27.90
C ILE A 250 -15.67 -5.63 -29.08
N ASP A 251 -15.27 -6.16 -30.23
CA ASP A 251 -16.15 -6.21 -31.41
C ASP A 251 -17.13 -7.39 -31.35
N ASP A 252 -18.06 -7.43 -32.30
CA ASP A 252 -19.07 -8.48 -32.49
C ASP A 252 -18.49 -9.89 -32.64
N THR A 253 -17.24 -10.01 -33.08
CA THR A 253 -16.51 -11.29 -33.16
C THR A 253 -15.86 -11.71 -31.84
N GLY A 254 -16.01 -10.91 -30.79
CA GLY A 254 -15.37 -11.09 -29.49
C GLY A 254 -13.89 -10.68 -29.48
N ARG A 255 -13.40 -9.97 -30.51
CA ARG A 255 -12.01 -9.53 -30.58
C ARG A 255 -11.82 -8.24 -29.78
N VAL A 256 -10.79 -8.25 -28.94
CA VAL A 256 -10.43 -7.12 -28.08
C VAL A 256 -9.63 -6.09 -28.86
N THR A 257 -10.02 -4.82 -28.78
CA THR A 257 -9.25 -3.68 -29.31
C THR A 257 -8.54 -2.96 -28.17
N PHE A 258 -7.22 -2.92 -28.22
CA PHE A 258 -6.38 -2.26 -27.22
C PHE A 258 -6.05 -0.82 -27.60
N GLN A 259 -5.88 0.05 -26.61
CA GLN A 259 -5.43 1.42 -26.85
C GLN A 259 -4.02 1.44 -27.46
N ALA A 260 -3.81 2.22 -28.52
CA ALA A 260 -2.51 2.33 -29.16
C ALA A 260 -1.49 3.06 -28.26
N ASN A 261 -0.30 2.48 -28.07
CA ASN A 261 0.81 3.15 -27.40
C ASN A 261 2.16 2.68 -27.94
N LYS A 262 2.77 3.47 -28.83
CA LYS A 262 4.03 3.14 -29.51
C LYS A 262 5.24 3.09 -28.57
N GLU A 263 5.17 3.66 -27.37
CA GLU A 263 6.29 3.68 -26.43
C GLU A 263 6.41 2.38 -25.64
N ARG A 264 5.29 1.67 -25.42
CA ARG A 264 5.29 0.45 -24.61
C ARG A 264 5.75 -0.77 -25.41
N LYS A 265 6.69 -1.54 -24.85
CA LYS A 265 7.22 -2.79 -25.43
C LYS A 265 6.12 -3.83 -25.68
N ASP A 266 5.16 -3.91 -24.77
CA ASP A 266 4.06 -4.88 -24.82
C ASP A 266 3.07 -4.59 -25.94
N TRP A 267 2.70 -3.32 -26.14
CA TRP A 267 1.90 -2.91 -27.29
C TRP A 267 2.59 -3.22 -28.61
N ARG A 268 3.90 -2.94 -28.75
CA ARG A 268 4.65 -3.25 -29.98
C ARG A 268 4.61 -4.74 -30.34
N ARG A 269 4.65 -5.61 -29.34
CA ARG A 269 4.53 -7.06 -29.50
C ARG A 269 3.11 -7.49 -29.87
N MET A 270 2.10 -6.87 -29.26
CA MET A 270 0.70 -7.31 -29.36
C MET A 270 -0.10 -6.65 -30.47
N ARG A 271 0.37 -5.54 -31.08
CA ARG A 271 -0.37 -4.73 -32.06
C ARG A 271 -0.97 -5.49 -33.24
N ASN A 272 -0.34 -6.59 -33.66
CA ASN A 272 -0.79 -7.41 -34.80
C ASN A 272 -1.43 -8.74 -34.37
N LYS A 273 -1.48 -9.02 -33.06
CA LYS A 273 -2.12 -10.23 -32.54
C LYS A 273 -3.62 -10.00 -32.36
N THR A 274 -4.39 -11.06 -32.59
CA THR A 274 -5.81 -11.08 -32.31
C THR A 274 -6.04 -11.75 -30.96
N VAL A 275 -6.70 -11.06 -30.04
CA VAL A 275 -7.06 -11.59 -28.72
C VAL A 275 -8.58 -11.73 -28.65
N ARG A 276 -9.06 -12.95 -28.43
CA ARG A 276 -10.49 -13.31 -28.30
C ARG A 276 -10.67 -14.13 -27.02
N PRO A 277 -10.95 -13.49 -25.88
CA PRO A 277 -11.09 -14.21 -24.63
C PRO A 277 -12.43 -14.94 -24.54
N ASP A 278 -12.43 -16.05 -23.83
CA ASP A 278 -13.64 -16.74 -23.36
C ASP A 278 -13.72 -16.74 -21.81
N CYS A 279 -12.82 -16.01 -21.14
CA CYS A 279 -12.88 -15.70 -19.72
C CYS A 279 -12.31 -14.30 -19.47
N VAL A 280 -13.11 -13.38 -18.94
CA VAL A 280 -12.67 -12.02 -18.55
C VAL A 280 -12.74 -11.87 -17.04
N VAL A 281 -11.61 -11.54 -16.43
CA VAL A 281 -11.53 -11.33 -14.98
C VAL A 281 -11.24 -9.87 -14.68
N TYR A 282 -12.22 -9.18 -14.08
CA TYR A 282 -12.06 -7.82 -13.59
C TYR A 282 -11.28 -7.81 -12.28
N CYS A 283 -10.00 -7.46 -12.36
CA CYS A 283 -9.11 -7.20 -11.23
C CYS A 283 -8.98 -5.69 -10.99
N THR A 284 -10.11 -4.98 -11.10
CA THR A 284 -10.20 -3.51 -11.15
C THR A 284 -10.42 -2.87 -9.77
N GLY A 285 -10.32 -3.69 -8.72
CA GLY A 285 -10.37 -3.29 -7.31
C GLY A 285 -11.78 -3.01 -6.83
N TYR A 286 -11.88 -2.27 -5.73
CA TYR A 286 -13.14 -2.00 -5.05
C TYR A 286 -13.40 -0.50 -4.94
N LYS A 287 -14.66 -0.14 -4.72
CA LYS A 287 -15.12 1.22 -4.39
C LYS A 287 -15.61 1.25 -2.93
N GLN A 288 -15.68 2.45 -2.38
CA GLN A 288 -16.26 2.69 -1.07
C GLN A 288 -17.70 3.15 -1.28
N ASP A 289 -18.62 2.64 -0.46
CA ASP A 289 -20.05 2.92 -0.56
C ASP A 289 -20.62 3.31 0.81
N PHE A 290 -21.20 4.49 0.85
CA PHE A 290 -21.84 5.10 2.02
C PHE A 290 -23.29 5.51 1.71
N THR A 291 -23.92 4.94 0.68
CA THR A 291 -25.31 5.25 0.29
C THR A 291 -26.36 4.92 1.36
N TRP A 292 -25.98 4.12 2.36
CA TRP A 292 -26.76 3.77 3.54
C TRP A 292 -26.65 4.81 4.67
N MET A 293 -25.76 5.81 4.55
CA MET A 293 -25.69 6.95 5.47
C MET A 293 -26.49 8.14 4.89
N ASP A 294 -27.06 8.95 5.78
CA ASP A 294 -27.66 10.22 5.37
C ASP A 294 -26.62 11.11 4.68
N LYS A 295 -27.03 11.80 3.62
CA LYS A 295 -26.15 12.63 2.79
C LYS A 295 -25.58 13.85 3.54
N SER A 296 -26.20 14.26 4.65
CA SER A 296 -25.68 15.33 5.50
C SER A 296 -24.46 14.91 6.32
N LEU A 297 -24.22 13.60 6.48
CA LEU A 297 -23.10 13.07 7.25
C LEU A 297 -21.84 12.96 6.39
N PRO A 298 -20.64 13.08 6.99
CA PRO A 298 -19.39 12.96 6.23
C PRO A 298 -19.24 11.53 5.70
N SER A 299 -18.50 11.42 4.60
CA SER A 299 -17.91 10.18 4.12
C SER A 299 -16.43 10.11 4.50
N SER A 300 -15.78 8.97 4.23
CA SER A 300 -14.32 8.84 4.40
C SER A 300 -13.52 9.84 3.55
N GLY A 301 -14.09 10.32 2.44
CA GLY A 301 -13.50 11.35 1.59
C GLY A 301 -13.43 12.72 2.28
N ASP A 302 -14.32 12.97 3.23
CA ASP A 302 -14.44 14.22 3.98
C ASP A 302 -13.60 14.21 5.27
N ALA A 303 -13.05 13.05 5.65
CA ALA A 303 -12.17 12.89 6.80
C ALA A 303 -10.79 13.54 6.54
N LYS A 304 -10.72 14.87 6.62
CA LYS A 304 -9.48 15.63 6.33
C LYS A 304 -8.49 15.66 7.49
N ILE A 305 -8.96 15.48 8.73
CA ILE A 305 -8.07 15.44 9.89
C ILE A 305 -7.55 14.01 10.04
N ARG A 306 -6.26 13.85 9.74
CA ARG A 306 -5.54 12.59 9.84
C ARG A 306 -6.15 11.43 9.05
N ASN A 307 -7.02 11.68 8.07
CA ASN A 307 -7.81 10.63 7.40
C ASN A 307 -8.72 9.82 8.35
N ILE A 308 -9.09 10.38 9.51
CA ILE A 308 -9.90 9.72 10.54
C ILE A 308 -11.22 10.46 10.72
N VAL A 309 -11.19 11.78 10.92
CA VAL A 309 -12.40 12.59 11.18
C VAL A 309 -12.51 13.78 10.25
N SER A 310 -13.73 14.28 10.07
CA SER A 310 -13.99 15.57 9.43
C SER A 310 -13.77 16.71 10.45
N PRO A 311 -13.29 17.90 10.04
CA PRO A 311 -13.17 19.05 10.93
C PRO A 311 -14.49 19.39 11.66
N PHE A 312 -15.63 19.18 10.99
CA PHE A 312 -16.97 19.51 11.48
C PHE A 312 -17.67 18.36 12.21
N HIS A 313 -17.21 17.12 12.00
CA HIS A 313 -17.79 15.91 12.59
C HIS A 313 -16.69 15.05 13.20
N GLN A 314 -16.28 15.41 14.42
CA GLN A 314 -15.22 14.71 15.17
C GLN A 314 -15.74 13.49 15.95
N ASP A 315 -17.06 13.38 16.06
CA ASP A 315 -17.79 12.26 16.68
C ASP A 315 -18.09 11.12 15.70
N ILE A 316 -17.74 11.26 14.42
CA ILE A 316 -17.76 10.19 13.41
C ILE A 316 -16.33 9.95 12.91
N ALA A 317 -15.81 8.74 13.10
CA ALA A 317 -14.50 8.35 12.63
C ALA A 317 -14.53 7.26 11.55
N PHE A 318 -13.60 7.33 10.61
CA PHE A 318 -13.37 6.34 9.57
C PHE A 318 -12.07 5.56 9.86
N ILE A 319 -12.22 4.35 10.40
CA ILE A 319 -11.11 3.51 10.84
C ILE A 319 -10.81 2.45 9.77
N GLY A 320 -9.54 2.37 9.36
CA GLY A 320 -9.05 1.46 8.32
C GLY A 320 -9.29 1.95 6.88
N PHE A 321 -9.62 3.22 6.68
CA PHE A 321 -9.92 3.81 5.36
C PHE A 321 -8.72 4.40 4.62
N VAL A 322 -7.52 4.23 5.15
CA VAL A 322 -6.26 4.55 4.45
C VAL A 322 -5.55 3.28 3.99
N ARG A 323 -4.80 3.38 2.90
CA ARG A 323 -4.00 2.27 2.38
C ARG A 323 -2.50 2.60 2.51
N PRO A 324 -1.70 1.77 3.19
CA PRO A 324 -0.26 1.97 3.24
C PRO A 324 0.41 1.61 1.91
N GLY A 325 1.42 2.40 1.50
CA GLY A 325 2.31 2.06 0.39
C GLY A 325 3.10 0.76 0.64
N VAL A 326 3.71 0.68 1.82
CA VAL A 326 4.36 -0.52 2.39
C VAL A 326 3.97 -0.60 3.85
N GLY A 327 3.24 -1.64 4.24
CA GLY A 327 2.71 -1.81 5.60
C GLY A 327 1.40 -2.61 5.57
N ALA A 328 0.65 -2.54 6.66
CA ALA A 328 -0.62 -3.26 6.82
C ALA A 328 -1.73 -2.35 7.37
N ILE A 329 -2.98 -2.61 6.98
CA ILE A 329 -4.15 -1.85 7.45
C ILE A 329 -4.50 -2.15 8.92
N PRO A 330 -4.43 -3.40 9.43
CA PRO A 330 -4.74 -3.68 10.84
C PRO A 330 -3.98 -2.83 11.87
N PRO A 331 -2.63 -2.69 11.82
CA PRO A 331 -1.92 -1.83 12.78
C PRO A 331 -2.26 -0.34 12.59
N ILE A 332 -2.53 0.09 11.36
CA ILE A 332 -3.04 1.44 11.09
C ILE A 332 -4.40 1.64 11.77
N ALA A 333 -5.32 0.69 11.64
CA ALA A 333 -6.65 0.77 12.23
C ALA A 333 -6.57 0.81 13.77
N GLU A 334 -5.68 0.02 14.38
CA GLU A 334 -5.39 0.09 15.82
C GLU A 334 -4.89 1.49 16.22
N GLN A 335 -3.93 2.04 15.48
CA GLN A 335 -3.39 3.38 15.73
C GLN A 335 -4.45 4.48 15.57
N GLN A 336 -5.29 4.39 14.53
CA GLN A 336 -6.41 5.32 14.30
C GLN A 336 -7.45 5.23 15.42
N ALA A 337 -7.72 4.03 15.93
CA ALA A 337 -8.65 3.83 17.05
C ALA A 337 -8.10 4.45 18.35
N MET A 338 -6.81 4.25 18.66
CA MET A 338 -6.15 4.91 19.80
C MET A 338 -6.19 6.43 19.66
N TRP A 339 -5.89 6.94 18.47
CA TRP A 339 -5.94 8.38 18.17
C TRP A 339 -7.34 8.97 18.39
N TRP A 340 -8.37 8.34 17.82
CA TRP A 340 -9.74 8.85 17.92
C TRP A 340 -10.29 8.73 19.33
N THR A 341 -9.96 7.64 20.03
CA THR A 341 -10.31 7.46 21.44
C THR A 341 -9.71 8.56 22.31
N SER A 342 -8.45 8.93 22.07
CA SER A 342 -7.82 10.06 22.79
C SER A 342 -8.51 11.39 22.50
N LEU A 343 -8.95 11.62 21.26
CA LEU A 343 -9.67 12.84 20.89
C LEU A 343 -11.04 12.93 21.61
N ILE A 344 -11.86 11.89 21.53
CA ILE A 344 -13.21 11.91 22.12
C ILE A 344 -13.19 11.90 23.66
N LEU A 345 -12.13 11.36 24.27
CA LEU A 345 -11.88 11.44 25.71
C LEU A 345 -11.19 12.74 26.14
N GLN A 346 -11.00 13.70 25.22
CA GLN A 346 -10.36 15.00 25.48
C GLN A 346 -8.93 14.88 26.07
N ARG A 347 -8.20 13.81 25.71
CA ARG A 347 -6.81 13.56 26.12
C ARG A 347 -5.79 14.16 25.16
N MET A 348 -6.23 14.72 24.04
CA MET A 348 -5.41 15.43 23.07
C MET A 348 -6.22 16.58 22.45
N ALA A 349 -5.51 17.60 21.97
CA ALA A 349 -6.11 18.63 21.12
C ALA A 349 -6.26 18.12 19.68
N LEU A 350 -7.22 18.67 18.93
CA LEU A 350 -7.36 18.36 17.52
C LEU A 350 -6.12 18.90 16.76
N PRO A 351 -5.34 18.05 16.06
CA PRO A 351 -4.16 18.49 15.34
C PRO A 351 -4.56 19.27 14.09
N THR A 352 -3.86 20.39 13.86
CA THR A 352 -4.12 21.32 12.76
C THR A 352 -2.97 21.39 11.75
N ASP A 353 -1.87 20.69 11.97
CA ASP A 353 -0.71 20.70 11.08
C ASP A 353 -0.96 19.90 9.78
N PRO A 354 -0.29 20.28 8.68
CA PRO A 354 -0.49 19.65 7.39
C PRO A 354 0.04 18.22 7.31
N PRO A 355 -0.68 17.32 6.61
CA PRO A 355 -0.22 15.97 6.40
C PRO A 355 1.00 15.95 5.49
N HIS A 356 2.04 15.23 5.90
CA HIS A 356 3.29 15.01 5.15
C HIS A 356 3.54 13.53 4.83
N TYR A 357 2.56 12.68 5.14
CA TYR A 357 2.62 11.23 4.98
C TYR A 357 1.83 10.72 3.77
N HIS A 358 1.09 11.55 3.04
CA HIS A 358 0.36 11.09 1.85
C HIS A 358 1.33 10.65 0.74
N LEU A 359 0.96 9.58 0.05
CA LEU A 359 1.60 9.20 -1.21
C LEU A 359 1.32 10.27 -2.27
N LEU A 360 2.25 10.41 -3.21
CA LEU A 360 2.23 11.40 -4.28
C LEU A 360 1.40 10.91 -5.48
N ALA A 361 0.23 10.33 -5.21
CA ALA A 361 -0.68 9.89 -6.26
C ALA A 361 -1.05 11.07 -7.18
N ALA A 362 -1.23 10.82 -8.47
CA ALA A 362 -1.67 11.86 -9.40
C ALA A 362 -3.11 12.28 -9.06
N LYS A 363 -3.49 13.53 -9.28
CA LYS A 363 -4.80 14.07 -8.85
C LYS A 363 -5.98 13.32 -9.46
N GLU A 364 -5.82 12.83 -10.68
CA GLU A 364 -6.78 12.03 -11.44
C GLU A 364 -6.81 10.55 -11.03
N SER A 365 -5.95 10.12 -10.10
CA SER A 365 -5.91 8.74 -9.63
C SER A 365 -7.17 8.44 -8.82
N ARG A 366 -7.76 7.27 -9.06
CA ARG A 366 -8.96 6.80 -8.34
C ARG A 366 -8.74 6.68 -6.83
N ILE A 367 -7.52 6.36 -6.40
CA ILE A 367 -7.17 6.20 -4.99
C ILE A 367 -6.33 7.40 -4.56
N GLN A 368 -6.88 8.18 -3.63
CA GLN A 368 -6.24 9.36 -3.02
C GLN A 368 -5.92 9.17 -1.53
N TYR A 369 -6.32 8.04 -0.94
CA TYR A 369 -6.16 7.72 0.49
C TYR A 369 -4.91 6.86 0.75
N GLY A 370 -3.86 7.04 -0.06
CA GLY A 370 -2.57 6.36 0.09
C GLY A 370 -1.67 7.06 1.10
N VAL A 371 -1.09 6.31 2.03
CA VAL A 371 -0.16 6.85 3.06
C VAL A 371 1.17 6.11 3.07
N ASP A 372 2.23 6.81 3.42
CA ASP A 372 3.48 6.24 3.90
C ASP A 372 3.27 5.77 5.33
N HIS A 373 3.35 4.46 5.54
CA HIS A 373 2.99 3.81 6.80
C HIS A 373 3.76 4.41 7.98
N SER A 374 5.09 4.49 7.88
CA SER A 374 5.91 4.90 9.02
C SER A 374 5.66 6.36 9.42
N ALA A 375 5.60 7.29 8.44
CA ALA A 375 5.28 8.68 8.72
C ALA A 375 3.85 8.86 9.26
N TYR A 376 2.88 8.08 8.77
CA TYR A 376 1.51 8.14 9.27
C TYR A 376 1.41 7.65 10.72
N MET A 377 1.95 6.47 11.01
CA MET A 377 1.91 5.87 12.34
C MET A 377 2.63 6.74 13.38
N SER A 378 3.82 7.27 13.04
CA SER A 378 4.57 8.15 13.94
C SER A 378 3.85 9.47 14.20
N THR A 379 3.18 10.04 13.19
CA THR A 379 2.39 11.26 13.32
C THR A 379 1.21 11.04 14.27
N LEU A 380 0.42 9.97 14.06
CA LEU A 380 -0.69 9.68 14.97
C LEU A 380 -0.22 9.43 16.40
N ALA A 381 0.88 8.69 16.57
CA ALA A 381 1.46 8.44 17.89
C ALA A 381 1.88 9.73 18.59
N LYS A 382 2.46 10.68 17.84
CA LYS A 382 2.82 11.99 18.37
C LYS A 382 1.59 12.77 18.85
N ASP A 383 0.52 12.78 18.06
CA ASP A 383 -0.69 13.54 18.36
C ASP A 383 -1.30 13.16 19.73
N PHE A 384 -1.36 11.86 20.06
CA PHE A 384 -1.91 11.41 21.35
C PHE A 384 -0.87 11.17 22.45
N GLY A 385 0.41 11.49 22.21
CA GLY A 385 1.48 11.31 23.21
C GLY A 385 1.96 9.87 23.40
N GLY A 386 1.79 8.99 22.41
CA GLY A 386 2.35 7.63 22.39
C GLY A 386 3.73 7.51 21.75
N ALA A 387 4.21 8.54 21.04
CA ALA A 387 5.57 8.56 20.49
C ALA A 387 6.61 8.77 21.63
N PRO A 388 7.51 7.82 21.90
CA PRO A 388 8.43 7.92 23.03
C PRO A 388 9.47 9.02 22.84
N GLY A 389 9.93 9.64 23.93
CA GLY A 389 11.21 10.37 23.90
C GLY A 389 12.38 9.38 23.76
N LEU A 390 13.44 9.71 23.02
CA LEU A 390 14.57 8.79 22.82
C LEU A 390 15.30 8.46 24.15
N VAL A 391 15.51 9.47 24.99
CA VAL A 391 16.11 9.30 26.33
C VAL A 391 15.20 8.51 27.25
N GLU A 392 13.90 8.83 27.25
CA GLU A 392 12.89 8.12 28.02
C GLU A 392 12.84 6.63 27.63
N LEU A 393 12.81 6.35 26.33
CA LEU A 393 12.77 5.00 25.80
C LEU A 393 13.99 4.19 26.25
N TRP A 394 15.17 4.79 26.14
CA TRP A 394 16.40 4.17 26.58
C TRP A 394 16.38 3.88 28.10
N GLN A 395 15.99 4.85 28.91
CA GLN A 395 15.95 4.70 30.37
C GLN A 395 14.93 3.64 30.82
N LYS A 396 13.74 3.59 30.21
CA LYS A 396 12.68 2.66 30.61
C LYS A 396 12.85 1.25 30.04
N CYS A 397 13.32 1.14 28.79
CA CYS A 397 13.31 -0.12 28.06
C CYS A 397 14.70 -0.70 27.78
N GLY A 398 15.78 0.05 28.04
CA GLY A 398 17.16 -0.38 27.83
C GLY A 398 17.63 -0.30 26.37
N TRP A 399 18.91 -0.61 26.15
CA TRP A 399 19.57 -0.43 24.85
C TRP A 399 19.00 -1.29 23.73
N LYS A 400 18.58 -2.51 24.03
CA LYS A 400 18.08 -3.45 23.02
C LYS A 400 16.80 -2.95 22.38
N VAL A 401 15.83 -2.51 23.19
CA VAL A 401 14.58 -1.92 22.69
C VAL A 401 14.85 -0.60 21.99
N PHE A 402 15.71 0.25 22.56
CA PHE A 402 16.10 1.51 21.93
C PHE A 402 16.65 1.30 20.51
N LEU A 403 17.61 0.41 20.32
CA LEU A 403 18.15 0.11 19.00
C LEU A 403 17.11 -0.53 18.08
N THR A 404 16.27 -1.43 18.61
CA THR A 404 15.18 -2.02 17.84
C THR A 404 14.22 -0.95 17.32
N TYR A 405 13.87 0.04 18.14
CA TYR A 405 13.04 1.17 17.74
C TYR A 405 13.68 2.02 16.63
N CYS A 406 14.97 2.34 16.78
CA CYS A 406 15.69 3.17 15.81
C CYS A 406 15.77 2.50 14.42
N PHE A 407 16.08 1.20 14.41
CA PHE A 407 16.26 0.45 13.17
C PHE A 407 14.95 -0.12 12.61
N GLY A 408 13.90 -0.28 13.40
CA GLY A 408 12.62 -0.84 12.94
C GLY A 408 11.81 0.14 12.09
N ALA A 409 10.83 -0.38 11.36
CA ALA A 409 9.74 0.46 10.85
C ALA A 409 8.85 0.93 12.01
N SER A 410 7.90 1.84 11.77
CA SER A 410 6.98 2.32 12.81
C SER A 410 5.92 1.28 13.16
N PHE A 411 6.32 0.20 13.84
CA PHE A 411 5.41 -0.81 14.35
C PHE A 411 4.55 -0.21 15.45
N VAL A 412 3.24 -0.51 15.43
CA VAL A 412 2.29 -0.05 16.45
C VAL A 412 2.74 -0.38 17.87
N THR A 413 3.40 -1.53 18.07
CA THR A 413 4.00 -1.97 19.34
C THR A 413 4.94 -0.93 19.94
N PHE A 414 5.71 -0.22 19.12
CA PHE A 414 6.63 0.81 19.62
C PHE A 414 5.92 1.99 20.27
N TYR A 415 4.70 2.30 19.81
CA TYR A 415 3.85 3.35 20.36
C TYR A 415 2.98 2.89 21.53
N ARG A 416 3.24 1.67 22.00
CA ARG A 416 2.67 1.07 23.21
C ARG A 416 3.77 0.71 24.23
N LEU A 417 5.00 1.17 24.03
CA LEU A 417 6.08 1.04 25.02
C LEU A 417 5.94 2.04 26.18
N VAL A 418 5.39 3.22 25.88
CA VAL A 418 5.12 4.30 26.82
C VAL A 418 3.82 5.02 26.44
N GLY A 419 3.43 6.03 27.20
CA GLY A 419 2.27 6.87 26.88
C GLY A 419 0.94 6.25 27.32
N PRO A 420 -0.20 6.84 26.90
CA PRO A 420 -1.53 6.54 27.45
C PRO A 420 -2.08 5.15 27.10
N TYR A 421 -1.46 4.46 26.12
CA TYR A 421 -1.83 3.10 25.70
C TYR A 421 -0.69 2.10 25.87
N ALA A 422 0.20 2.38 26.84
CA ALA A 422 1.29 1.48 27.19
C ALA A 422 0.77 0.05 27.45
N PHE A 423 1.53 -0.93 26.97
CA PHE A 423 1.19 -2.34 27.02
C PHE A 423 2.37 -3.13 27.57
N GLU A 424 2.11 -3.97 28.58
CA GLU A 424 3.15 -4.66 29.35
C GLU A 424 4.06 -5.53 28.47
N ASP A 425 3.47 -6.25 27.50
CA ASP A 425 4.22 -7.12 26.59
C ASP A 425 4.95 -6.38 25.46
N ALA A 426 4.71 -5.07 25.26
CA ALA A 426 5.33 -4.33 24.17
C ALA A 426 6.86 -4.37 24.23
N LYS A 427 7.42 -4.36 25.45
CA LYS A 427 8.86 -4.50 25.68
C LYS A 427 9.37 -5.86 25.20
N ARG A 428 8.74 -6.94 25.67
CA ARG A 428 9.11 -8.32 25.31
C ARG A 428 9.07 -8.53 23.80
N ILE A 429 7.97 -8.14 23.15
CA ILE A 429 7.78 -8.24 21.68
C ILE A 429 8.87 -7.47 20.93
N SER A 430 9.22 -6.27 21.43
CA SER A 430 10.30 -5.47 20.83
C SER A 430 11.67 -6.15 20.98
N GLU A 431 11.97 -6.76 22.13
CA GLU A 431 13.23 -7.45 22.38
C GLU A 431 13.36 -8.78 21.64
N THR A 432 12.26 -9.40 21.24
CA THR A 432 12.23 -10.68 20.55
C THR A 432 11.88 -10.52 19.07
N GLU A 433 10.58 -10.51 18.74
CA GLU A 433 10.06 -10.65 17.37
C GLU A 433 10.52 -9.52 16.45
N LEU A 434 10.47 -8.27 16.95
CA LEU A 434 10.88 -7.10 16.16
C LEU A 434 12.41 -7.03 16.03
N ALA A 435 13.13 -7.27 17.12
CA ALA A 435 14.60 -7.31 17.10
C ALA A 435 15.12 -8.41 16.17
N GLU A 436 14.55 -9.61 16.20
CA GLU A 436 14.94 -10.72 15.33
C GLU A 436 14.75 -10.33 13.85
N THR A 437 13.62 -9.73 13.51
CA THR A 437 13.33 -9.25 12.16
C THR A 437 14.38 -8.25 11.66
N ILE A 438 14.80 -7.31 12.53
CA ILE A 438 15.83 -6.31 12.23
C ILE A 438 17.22 -6.97 12.10
N LEU A 439 17.55 -7.92 12.97
CA LEU A 439 18.84 -8.60 12.99
C LEU A 439 19.05 -9.49 11.77
N ARG A 440 17.98 -10.03 11.16
CA ARG A 440 18.04 -10.77 9.88
C ARG A 440 18.65 -9.97 8.71
N ARG A 441 18.71 -8.64 8.80
CA ARG A 441 19.42 -7.79 7.82
C ARG A 441 20.94 -8.00 7.82
N GLY A 442 21.48 -8.49 8.94
CA GLY A 442 22.92 -8.59 9.17
C GLY A 442 23.59 -7.21 9.34
N ILE A 443 24.88 -7.23 9.67
CA ILE A 443 25.66 -6.02 9.99
C ILE A 443 25.71 -5.06 8.79
N LEU A 444 26.07 -5.57 7.60
CA LEU A 444 26.14 -4.76 6.39
C LEU A 444 24.76 -4.21 5.99
N GLY A 445 23.71 -5.02 6.10
CA GLY A 445 22.35 -4.56 5.83
C GLY A 445 21.93 -3.43 6.77
N ASN A 446 22.19 -3.57 8.07
CA ASN A 446 21.89 -2.52 9.04
C ASN A 446 22.76 -1.27 8.85
N LEU A 447 24.00 -1.41 8.37
CA LEU A 447 24.84 -0.27 8.00
C LEU A 447 24.24 0.50 6.80
N PHE A 448 23.97 -0.19 5.69
CA PHE A 448 23.52 0.44 4.44
C PHE A 448 22.06 0.93 4.48
N PHE A 449 21.16 0.18 5.10
CA PHE A 449 19.73 0.51 5.13
C PHE A 449 19.32 1.23 6.43
N GLY A 450 20.15 1.20 7.48
CA GLY A 450 19.86 1.84 8.75
C GLY A 450 20.79 3.00 9.07
N VAL A 451 22.04 2.72 9.44
CA VAL A 451 22.97 3.74 9.96
C VAL A 451 23.19 4.88 8.97
N ILE A 452 23.50 4.58 7.70
CA ILE A 452 23.78 5.59 6.69
C ILE A 452 22.57 6.52 6.47
N PRO A 453 21.34 6.00 6.19
CA PRO A 453 20.15 6.84 6.10
C PRO A 453 19.85 7.64 7.38
N MET A 454 19.94 7.02 8.56
CA MET A 454 19.65 7.69 9.84
C MET A 454 20.59 8.87 10.08
N ILE A 455 21.90 8.71 9.84
CA ILE A 455 22.87 9.81 9.97
C ILE A 455 22.57 10.91 8.96
N PHE A 456 22.36 10.55 7.69
CA PHE A 456 22.08 11.50 6.63
C PHE A 456 20.85 12.36 6.93
N TYR A 457 19.71 11.73 7.27
CA TYR A 457 18.50 12.47 7.63
C TYR A 457 18.63 13.17 8.99
N GLY A 458 19.36 12.60 9.95
CA GLY A 458 19.62 13.24 11.24
C GLY A 458 20.32 14.59 11.06
N LEU A 459 21.34 14.66 10.21
CA LEU A 459 22.04 15.91 9.88
C LEU A 459 21.11 16.93 9.20
N LEU A 460 20.26 16.49 8.26
CA LEU A 460 19.30 17.36 7.59
C LEU A 460 18.24 17.93 8.55
N ASN A 461 17.71 17.08 9.44
CA ASN A 461 16.74 17.51 10.45
C ASN A 461 17.39 18.46 11.47
N GLY A 462 18.63 18.19 11.90
CA GLY A 462 19.39 19.07 12.79
C GLY A 462 19.69 20.43 12.18
N LEU A 463 20.08 20.46 10.90
CA LEU A 463 20.27 21.71 10.14
C LEU A 463 18.97 22.50 10.04
N ALA A 464 17.85 21.85 9.71
CA ALA A 464 16.56 22.51 9.63
C ALA A 464 16.12 23.09 10.99
N LEU A 465 16.32 22.34 12.08
CA LEU A 465 16.04 22.82 13.44
C LEU A 465 16.90 24.04 13.80
N MET A 466 18.20 24.01 13.49
CA MET A 466 19.09 25.15 13.70
C MET A 466 18.61 26.39 12.93
N LEU A 467 18.24 26.23 11.66
CA LEU A 467 17.71 27.33 10.84
C LEU A 467 16.37 27.86 11.37
N GLU A 468 15.50 26.99 11.89
CA GLU A 468 14.26 27.40 12.57
C GLU A 468 14.55 28.23 13.83
N LEU A 469 15.48 27.79 14.68
CA LEU A 469 15.89 28.51 15.89
C LEU A 469 16.49 29.89 15.57
N LEU A 470 17.14 30.02 14.41
CA LEU A 470 17.66 31.29 13.89
C LEU A 470 16.59 32.16 13.20
N GLY A 471 15.34 31.70 13.13
CA GLY A 471 14.25 32.43 12.48
C GLY A 471 14.30 32.44 10.95
N LEU A 472 15.10 31.56 10.34
CA LEU A 472 15.32 31.51 8.88
C LEU A 472 14.32 30.61 8.15
N ILE A 473 13.45 29.89 8.88
CA ILE A 473 12.40 29.04 8.31
C ILE A 473 11.02 29.59 8.69
N PRO A 474 10.09 29.79 7.71
CA PRO A 474 8.74 30.27 7.99
C PRO A 474 7.98 29.38 8.98
N LYS A 475 7.11 29.96 9.82
CA LYS A 475 6.20 29.19 10.70
C LYS A 475 5.23 28.32 9.90
N GLU A 476 4.78 27.23 10.51
CA GLU A 476 3.87 26.28 9.85
C GLU A 476 2.46 26.88 9.73
N LYS A 477 1.85 26.74 8.55
CA LYS A 477 0.47 27.16 8.31
C LYS A 477 -0.47 26.02 8.71
N THR A 478 -1.52 26.34 9.46
CA THR A 478 -2.55 25.38 9.85
C THR A 478 -3.39 24.96 8.64
N VAL A 479 -3.94 23.75 8.70
CA VAL A 479 -4.87 23.18 7.71
C VAL A 479 -6.32 23.51 8.05
N VAL A 480 -6.56 23.95 9.29
CA VAL A 480 -7.85 24.44 9.78
C VAL A 480 -7.80 25.95 9.84
#